data_AF-A0A7S4BZM4-F1
#
_entry.id   AF-A0A7S4BZM4-F1
#
_cell.length_a   1.000
_cell.length_b   1.000
_cell.length_c   1.000
_cell.angle_alpha   90.00
_cell.angle_beta   90.00
_cell.angle_gamma   90.00
#
_symmetry.space_group_name_H-M   'P 1'
#
loop_
_entity.id
_entity.type
_entity.pdbx_description
1 polymer ?
#
loop_
_entity_poly.entity_id
_entity_poly.type
_entity_poly.pdbx_seq_one_letter_code
_entity_poly.pdbx_strand_id
1 'polypeptide(L)'
;CSRTTKCTRILRPMFVLPVATLLREGFDTFRPHQQLLAQGLLEEATPEMQERIIFVSHQWLGIHHPDPHRRHLQALQGFLRLAISGALPDMGGDTLYSDLVGTDR
;
A
#
# COMPACT_ATOMS: atom_id res chain seq x y z
N CYS A 1 -11.76 -35.31 -3.57
CA CYS A 1 -10.45 -34.62 -3.46
C CYS A 1 -10.58 -33.40 -2.55
N SER A 2 -10.25 -33.54 -1.26
CA SER A 2 -10.33 -32.44 -0.29
C SER A 2 -9.07 -31.58 -0.36
N ARG A 3 -9.22 -30.30 -0.71
CA ARG A 3 -8.14 -29.32 -0.80
C ARG A 3 -7.73 -28.94 0.64
N THR A 4 -6.53 -29.31 1.07
CA THR A 4 -6.01 -28.98 2.40
C THR A 4 -5.68 -27.49 2.46
N THR A 5 -6.57 -26.68 3.03
CA THR A 5 -6.28 -25.27 3.33
C THR A 5 -5.16 -25.22 4.35
N LYS A 6 -4.00 -24.68 3.96
CA LYS A 6 -2.86 -24.46 4.87
C LYS A 6 -3.27 -23.43 5.92
N CYS A 7 -3.60 -23.89 7.12
CA CYS A 7 -3.97 -23.04 8.24
C CYS A 7 -2.70 -22.39 8.80
N THR A 8 -2.32 -21.24 8.25
CA THR A 8 -1.16 -20.48 8.73
C THR A 8 -1.55 -19.77 10.02
N ARG A 9 -0.98 -20.21 11.15
CA ARG A 9 -1.24 -19.61 12.45
C ARG A 9 -0.72 -18.17 12.50
N ILE A 10 -1.63 -17.19 12.55
CA ILE A 10 -1.31 -15.78 12.76
C ILE A 10 -0.78 -15.62 14.20
N LEU A 11 0.53 -15.39 14.35
CA LEU A 11 1.18 -15.27 15.67
C LEU A 11 0.98 -13.89 16.32
N ARG A 12 0.68 -12.88 15.50
CA ARG A 12 0.41 -11.49 15.88
C ARG A 12 -0.64 -10.91 14.94
N PRO A 13 -1.64 -10.18 15.45
CA PRO A 13 -2.63 -9.54 14.59
C PRO A 13 -1.95 -8.53 13.68
N MET A 14 -2.34 -8.53 12.41
CA MET A 14 -1.91 -7.54 11.44
C MET A 14 -2.97 -6.46 11.37
N PHE A 15 -2.57 -5.20 11.53
CA PHE A 15 -3.48 -4.06 11.40
C PHE A 15 -3.27 -3.39 10.04
N VAL A 16 -4.37 -3.07 9.37
CA VAL A 16 -4.39 -2.43 8.06
C VAL A 16 -5.10 -1.07 8.15
N LEU A 17 -4.68 -0.14 7.29
CA LEU A 17 -5.29 1.16 7.14
C LEU A 17 -6.21 1.14 5.91
N PRO A 18 -7.52 1.38 6.04
CA PRO A 18 -8.42 1.42 4.89
C PRO A 18 -8.02 2.51 3.89
N VAL A 19 -8.10 2.20 2.59
CA VAL A 19 -7.78 3.16 1.51
C VAL A 19 -8.66 4.40 1.60
N ALA A 20 -9.95 4.25 1.97
CA ALA A 20 -10.85 5.37 2.18
C ALA A 20 -10.35 6.33 3.28
N THR A 21 -9.84 5.78 4.39
CA THR A 21 -9.25 6.56 5.49
C THR A 21 -7.97 7.27 5.05
N LEU A 22 -7.11 6.59 4.29
CA LEU A 22 -5.86 7.15 3.75
C LEU A 22 -6.13 8.32 2.77
N LEU A 23 -7.22 8.26 2.01
CA LEU A 23 -7.59 9.28 1.02
C LEU A 23 -8.49 10.40 1.57
N ARG A 24 -8.99 10.26 2.81
CA ARG A 24 -9.86 11.23 3.47
C ARG A 24 -9.17 12.60 3.58
N GLU A 25 -9.96 13.65 3.45
CA GLU A 25 -9.49 15.01 3.71
C GLU A 25 -8.92 15.13 5.12
N GLY A 26 -7.75 15.79 5.24
CA GLY A 26 -7.03 15.94 6.50
C GLY A 26 -6.14 14.75 6.88
N PHE A 27 -6.07 13.66 6.11
CA PHE A 27 -5.03 12.65 6.29
C PHE A 27 -3.73 13.09 5.60
N ASP A 28 -2.89 13.80 6.34
CA ASP A 28 -1.69 14.44 5.81
C ASP A 28 -0.37 13.87 6.34
N THR A 29 -0.39 13.09 7.42
CA THR A 29 0.82 12.58 8.07
C THR A 29 0.58 11.18 8.59
N PHE A 30 1.52 10.26 8.32
CA PHE A 30 1.51 8.94 8.93
C PHE A 30 1.90 9.06 10.41
N ARG A 31 0.89 8.95 11.27
CA ARG A 31 1.10 8.90 12.73
C ARG A 31 1.59 7.51 13.15
N PRO A 32 2.27 7.39 14.30
CA PRO A 32 2.65 6.09 14.84
C PRO A 32 1.47 5.14 14.96
N HIS A 33 1.70 3.84 14.74
CA HIS A 33 0.69 2.77 14.77
C HIS A 33 -0.23 2.87 15.99
N GLN A 34 0.33 3.05 17.19
CA GLN A 34 -0.44 3.12 18.44
C GLN A 34 -1.42 4.30 18.46
N GLN A 35 -1.07 5.43 17.85
CA GLN A 35 -1.96 6.58 17.76
C GLN A 35 -3.09 6.34 16.75
N LEU A 36 -2.78 5.74 15.60
CA LEU A 36 -3.80 5.40 14.60
C LEU A 36 -4.78 4.35 15.14
N LEU A 37 -4.28 3.36 15.89
CA LEU A 37 -5.10 2.35 16.56
C LEU A 37 -6.00 2.99 17.62
N ALA A 38 -5.46 3.86 18.48
CA ALA A 38 -6.23 4.56 19.51
C ALA A 38 -7.32 5.48 18.92
N GLN A 39 -7.12 5.98 17.70
CA GLN A 39 -8.09 6.79 16.96
C GLN A 39 -9.12 5.95 16.19
N GLY A 40 -9.04 4.61 16.25
CA GLY A 40 -9.94 3.72 15.51
C GLY A 40 -9.77 3.82 13.99
N LEU A 41 -8.60 4.23 13.50
CA LEU A 41 -8.33 4.37 12.06
C LEU A 41 -7.80 3.07 11.44
N LEU A 42 -7.37 2.12 12.26
CA LEU A 42 -6.85 0.82 11.83
C LEU A 42 -7.87 -0.29 12.08
N GLU A 43 -7.88 -1.26 11.18
CA GLU A 43 -8.70 -2.48 11.27
C GLU A 43 -7.80 -3.70 11.37
N GLU A 44 -8.20 -4.71 12.13
CA GLU A 44 -7.49 -5.99 12.16
C GLU A 44 -7.77 -6.75 10.86
N ALA A 45 -6.71 -7.21 10.19
CA ALA A 45 -6.82 -7.93 8.93
C ALA A 45 -7.41 -9.32 9.16
N THR A 46 -8.50 -9.61 8.46
CA THR A 46 -9.13 -10.94 8.46
C THR A 46 -8.70 -11.75 7.23
N PRO A 47 -8.82 -13.09 7.27
CA PRO A 47 -8.48 -13.95 6.13
C PRO A 47 -9.22 -13.58 4.83
N GLU A 48 -10.44 -13.05 4.94
CA GLU A 48 -11.27 -12.65 3.80
C GLU A 48 -10.73 -11.39 3.09
N MET A 49 -9.88 -10.61 3.77
CA MET A 49 -9.27 -9.40 3.22
C MET A 49 -7.97 -9.68 2.46
N GLN A 50 -7.43 -10.90 2.51
CA GLN A 50 -6.06 -11.20 2.08
C GLN A 50 -5.77 -10.81 0.63
N GLU A 51 -6.76 -10.91 -0.27
CA GLU A 51 -6.64 -10.55 -1.69
C GLU A 51 -6.83 -9.04 -1.97
N ARG A 52 -7.17 -8.25 -0.94
CA ARG A 52 -7.49 -6.81 -1.03
C ARG A 52 -6.49 -5.93 -0.29
N ILE A 53 -5.42 -6.51 0.25
CA ILE A 53 -4.40 -5.80 1.01
C ILE A 53 -3.25 -5.43 0.09
N ILE A 54 -2.90 -4.14 0.06
CA ILE A 54 -1.76 -3.60 -0.68
C ILE A 54 -0.60 -3.43 0.28
N PHE A 55 0.53 -4.06 -0.03
CA PHE A 55 1.78 -3.83 0.70
C PHE A 55 2.57 -2.71 0.03
N VAL A 56 2.94 -1.71 0.82
CA VAL A 56 3.73 -0.57 0.35
C VAL A 56 5.01 -0.49 1.18
N SER A 57 6.15 -0.66 0.53
CA SER A 57 7.45 -0.44 1.17
C SER A 57 7.69 1.07 1.31
N HIS A 58 8.06 1.50 2.51
CA HIS A 58 8.36 2.90 2.79
C HIS A 58 9.87 3.12 2.87
N GLN A 59 10.42 3.98 2.02
CA GLN A 59 11.82 4.40 2.11
C GLN A 59 11.95 5.62 3.02
N TRP A 60 12.97 5.58 3.90
CA TRP A 60 13.28 6.65 4.82
C TRP A 60 13.98 7.82 4.10
N LEU A 61 13.37 9.01 4.09
CA LEU A 61 13.91 10.20 3.41
C LEU A 61 14.60 11.20 4.34
N GLY A 62 14.52 11.02 5.66
CA GLY A 62 15.08 11.95 6.63
C GLY A 62 15.58 11.26 7.90
N ILE A 63 16.34 11.98 8.71
CA ILE A 63 16.98 11.42 9.92
C ILE A 63 15.95 11.19 11.03
N HIS A 64 15.01 12.13 11.22
CA HIS A 64 14.06 12.11 12.34
C HIS A 64 12.66 11.64 11.96
N HIS A 65 12.29 11.73 10.68
CA HIS A 65 10.98 11.37 10.18
C HIS A 65 11.07 10.60 8.86
N PRO A 66 10.28 9.53 8.68
CA PRO A 66 10.29 8.68 7.47
C PRO A 66 10.02 9.46 6.17
N ASP A 67 9.06 10.38 6.20
CA ASP A 67 8.71 11.23 5.06
C ASP A 67 8.48 12.68 5.50
N PRO A 68 9.55 13.46 5.77
CA PRO A 68 9.43 14.81 6.36
C PRO A 68 8.62 15.78 5.50
N HIS A 69 8.59 15.55 4.19
CA HIS A 69 7.94 16.41 3.21
C HIS A 69 6.69 15.80 2.60
N ARG A 70 6.23 14.64 3.11
CA ARG A 70 5.02 13.93 2.66
C ARG A 70 5.06 13.53 1.19
N ARG A 71 6.24 13.40 0.59
CA ARG A 71 6.40 13.12 -0.85
C ARG A 71 5.90 11.72 -1.19
N HIS A 72 6.24 10.72 -0.36
CA HIS A 72 5.79 9.35 -0.57
C HIS A 72 4.30 9.22 -0.26
N LEU A 73 3.82 9.88 0.79
CA LEU A 73 2.38 9.87 1.11
C LEU A 73 1.56 10.48 -0.04
N GLN A 74 1.94 11.65 -0.54
CA GLN A 74 1.24 12.31 -1.64
C GLN A 74 1.31 11.48 -2.93
N ALA A 75 2.47 10.88 -3.23
CA ALA A 75 2.62 9.99 -4.37
C ALA A 75 1.70 8.76 -4.26
N LEU A 76 1.65 8.11 -3.09
CA LEU A 76 0.77 6.97 -2.84
C LEU A 76 -0.71 7.35 -2.95
N GLN A 77 -1.13 8.46 -2.33
CA GLN A 77 -2.50 8.95 -2.42
C GLN A 77 -2.89 9.30 -3.87
N GLY A 78 -1.97 9.94 -4.62
CA GLY A 78 -2.17 10.25 -6.03
C GLY A 78 -2.32 8.99 -6.88
N PHE A 79 -1.41 8.03 -6.71
CA PHE A 79 -1.47 6.73 -7.39
C PHE A 79 -2.79 6.00 -7.11
N LEU A 80 -3.20 5.91 -5.84
CA LEU A 80 -4.45 5.24 -5.47
C LEU A 80 -5.69 5.94 -6.06
N ARG A 81 -5.70 7.28 -6.10
CA ARG A 81 -6.78 8.04 -6.75
C ARG A 81 -6.85 7.75 -8.24
N LEU A 82 -5.70 7.73 -8.93
CA LEU A 82 -5.64 7.37 -10.35
C LEU A 82 -6.13 5.93 -10.58
N ALA A 83 -5.68 4.99 -9.75
CA ALA A 83 -6.10 3.58 -9.80
C ALA A 83 -7.62 3.43 -9.63
N ILE A 84 -8.20 4.10 -8.62
CA ILE A 84 -9.65 4.07 -8.38
C ILE A 84 -10.43 4.70 -9.54
N SER A 85 -9.91 5.77 -10.13
CA SER A 85 -10.56 6.45 -11.27
C SER A 85 -10.45 5.69 -12.60
N GLY A 86 -9.64 4.63 -12.67
CA GLY A 86 -9.33 3.93 -13.91
C GLY A 86 -8.41 4.70 -14.87
N ALA A 87 -7.76 5.77 -14.39
CA ALA A 87 -6.89 6.65 -15.17
C ALA A 87 -5.40 6.36 -14.97
N LEU A 88 -5.05 5.15 -14.51
CA LEU A 88 -3.64 4.75 -14.48
C LEU A 88 -3.13 4.73 -15.92
N PRO A 89 -1.98 5.37 -16.21
CA PRO A 89 -1.36 5.25 -17.51
C PRO A 89 -1.04 3.77 -17.76
N ASP A 90 -1.15 3.34 -19.01
CA ASP A 90 -0.67 2.03 -19.42
C ASP A 90 0.83 1.98 -19.18
N MET A 91 1.22 1.39 -18.07
CA MET A 91 2.60 1.10 -17.72
C MET A 91 2.98 -0.18 -18.48
N GLY A 92 2.95 -0.10 -19.82
CA GLY A 92 3.09 -1.24 -20.71
C GLY A 92 4.25 -2.12 -20.26
N GLY A 93 3.92 -3.27 -19.66
CA GLY A 93 4.90 -4.20 -19.10
C GLY A 93 5.86 -4.73 -20.16
N ASP A 94 5.39 -4.77 -21.41
CA ASP A 94 6.16 -5.23 -22.55
C ASP A 94 7.13 -4.15 -23.07
N THR A 95 6.72 -2.89 -23.12
CA THR A 95 7.52 -1.77 -23.65
C THR A 95 8.68 -1.38 -22.73
N LEU A 96 8.48 -1.35 -21.41
CA LEU A 96 9.53 -0.87 -20.50
C LEU A 96 10.66 -1.89 -20.33
N TYR A 97 10.36 -3.19 -20.49
CA TYR A 97 11.36 -4.24 -20.44
C TYR A 97 12.13 -4.36 -21.76
N SER A 98 11.47 -4.18 -22.91
CA SER A 98 12.13 -4.17 -24.22
C SER A 98 13.03 -2.94 -24.42
N ASP A 99 12.68 -1.78 -23.86
CA ASP A 99 13.45 -0.55 -24.00
C ASP A 99 14.71 -0.55 -23.11
N LEU A 100 14.67 -1.25 -21.97
CA LEU A 100 15.82 -1.39 -21.06
C LEU A 100 16.73 -2.55 -21.45
N VAL A 101 16.14 -3.65 -21.93
CA VAL A 101 16.87 -4.80 -22.49
C VAL A 101 16.88 -4.62 -23.99
N GLY A 102 17.64 -3.63 -24.46
CA GLY A 102 17.83 -3.33 -25.88
C GLY A 102 18.07 -4.63 -26.65
N THR A 103 17.00 -5.12 -27.28
CA THR A 103 17.04 -6.35 -28.05
C THR A 103 17.33 -5.92 -29.47
N ASP A 104 18.61 -5.64 -29.70
CA ASP A 104 19.16 -5.56 -31.04
C ASP A 104 18.99 -6.96 -31.65
N ARG A 105 18.17 -7.04 -32.71
CA ARG A 105 17.93 -8.25 -33.49
C ARG A 105 18.90 -8.31 -34.65
#